data_AF-A0A2K0WT00-F1
#
_entry.id   AF-A0A2K0WT00-F1
#
_cell.length_a   1.000
_cell.length_b   1.000
_cell.length_c   1.000
_cell.angle_alpha   90.00
_cell.angle_beta   90.00
_cell.angle_gamma   90.00
#
_symmetry.space_group_name_H-M   'P 1'
#
loop_
_entity.id
_entity.type
_entity.pdbx_description
1 polymer ?
#
loop_
_entity_poly.entity_id
_entity_poly.type
_entity_poly.pdbx_seq_one_letter_code
_entity_poly.pdbx_strand_id
1 'polypeptide(L)'
;MYTKESICIISPHLRNALQGLTLSALEDIPHPDFEDLSLYIPFPYLWWFNRRDQIAKAVAESDAESQCYLSLMQNYMFDRLQSDWSKVDELTSKGLITVEYLNYIYTPGQILISEAVGNDLAQTRCYRVLNWMKKHYSRYDESPVSMIRASWWLFDGTFKEIEDDLIITAPDLTDEFKIESLSYYPQRFASPNLVRSLLDRGKMFWECRERKYVSTSDFGGDGLQSSVRVFLAIWFEYVSLTSNQMDSRFMIDMETYKYMHLKASGKEIDRHMTVIRTIDPQQMHHAELSARNDFIMCLPTTIVGFNMNKKEWGAINTHGSPKNTIILLISASS
;
A
#
# COMPACT_ATOMS: atom_id res chain seq x y z
N MET A 1 26.74 5.42 15.98
CA MET A 1 26.39 6.78 16.42
C MET A 1 26.73 7.73 15.28
N TYR A 2 25.88 7.80 14.25
CA TYR A 2 26.17 8.58 13.04
C TYR A 2 25.85 10.05 13.29
N THR A 3 26.86 10.91 13.13
CA THR A 3 26.71 12.37 13.09
C THR A 3 25.65 12.72 12.04
N LYS A 4 24.65 13.51 12.43
CA LYS A 4 23.60 14.04 11.55
C LYS A 4 24.22 15.01 10.55
N GLU A 5 24.90 14.50 9.54
CA GLU A 5 25.44 15.32 8.46
C GLU A 5 24.31 15.80 7.55
N SER A 6 24.50 16.99 6.98
CA SER A 6 23.59 17.56 6.00
C SER A 6 24.41 18.20 4.87
N ILE A 7 23.90 18.12 3.65
CA ILE A 7 24.48 18.80 2.49
C ILE A 7 23.80 20.17 2.37
N CYS A 8 24.60 21.22 2.25
CA CYS A 8 24.15 22.55 1.87
C CYS A 8 24.70 22.88 0.48
N ILE A 9 23.82 23.24 -0.46
CA ILE A 9 24.21 23.52 -1.86
C ILE A 9 24.52 25.01 -2.01
N ILE A 10 25.81 25.33 -2.07
CA ILE A 10 26.30 26.70 -2.26
C ILE A 10 26.57 27.06 -3.74
N SER A 11 26.78 26.07 -4.60
CA SER A 11 27.06 26.28 -6.03
C SER A 11 25.76 26.46 -6.83
N PRO A 12 25.59 27.58 -7.57
CA PRO A 12 24.45 27.77 -8.46
C PRO A 12 24.40 26.73 -9.58
N HIS A 13 25.56 26.29 -10.08
CA HIS A 13 25.64 25.31 -11.17
C HIS A 13 25.17 23.93 -10.71
N LEU A 14 25.60 23.47 -9.52
CA LEU A 14 25.11 22.22 -8.94
C LEU A 14 23.61 22.30 -8.68
N ARG A 15 23.10 23.45 -8.22
CA ARG A 15 21.66 23.65 -8.01
C ARG A 15 20.89 23.49 -9.31
N ASN A 16 21.30 24.17 -10.38
CA ASN A 16 20.66 24.07 -11.68
C ASN A 16 20.68 22.63 -12.22
N ALA A 17 21.80 21.92 -12.04
CA ALA A 17 21.92 20.52 -12.43
C ALA A 17 20.95 19.61 -11.63
N LEU A 18 20.82 19.83 -10.32
CA LEU A 18 19.87 19.10 -9.47
C LEU A 18 18.40 19.43 -9.80
N GLN A 19 18.10 20.67 -10.14
CA GLN A 19 16.78 21.06 -10.65
C GLN A 19 16.44 20.33 -11.95
N GLY A 20 17.43 20.11 -12.82
CA GLY A 20 17.28 19.27 -14.02
C GLY A 20 16.88 17.82 -13.69
N LEU A 21 17.28 17.28 -12.54
CA LEU A 21 16.91 15.94 -12.09
C LEU A 21 15.47 15.83 -11.58
N THR A 22 14.85 16.94 -11.16
CA THR A 22 13.49 16.96 -10.60
C THR A 22 12.49 16.28 -11.54
N LEU A 23 12.47 16.69 -12.82
CA LEU A 23 11.53 16.14 -13.81
C LEU A 23 12.06 14.88 -14.51
N SER A 24 13.38 14.71 -14.62
CA SER A 24 13.96 13.61 -15.40
C SER A 24 14.17 12.33 -14.60
N ALA A 25 14.36 12.42 -13.28
CA ALA A 25 14.71 11.26 -12.44
C ALA A 25 13.95 11.18 -11.11
N LEU A 26 13.47 12.30 -10.58
CA LEU A 26 12.89 12.38 -9.25
C LEU A 26 11.37 12.57 -9.26
N GLU A 27 10.74 12.43 -10.42
CA GLU A 27 9.28 12.49 -10.54
C GLU A 27 8.61 11.47 -9.60
N ASP A 28 7.48 11.89 -9.05
CA ASP A 28 6.62 11.13 -8.14
C ASP A 28 7.23 10.72 -6.78
N ILE A 29 8.42 11.21 -6.41
CA ILE A 29 8.94 11.05 -5.05
C ILE A 29 9.22 12.39 -4.38
N PRO A 30 8.95 12.55 -3.07
CA PRO A 30 9.43 13.68 -2.30
C PRO A 30 10.96 13.71 -2.32
N HIS A 31 11.51 14.77 -2.88
CA HIS A 31 12.94 15.06 -2.89
C HIS A 31 13.17 16.47 -2.33
N PRO A 32 14.42 16.87 -2.04
CA PRO A 32 14.71 18.21 -1.56
C PRO A 32 14.25 19.25 -2.58
N ASP A 33 13.69 20.36 -2.10
CA ASP A 33 13.34 21.50 -2.93
C ASP A 33 14.63 22.25 -3.30
N PHE A 34 15.16 21.95 -4.48
CA PHE A 34 16.39 22.55 -4.95
C PHE A 34 16.26 24.04 -5.32
N GLU A 35 15.05 24.61 -5.34
CA GLU A 35 14.86 26.06 -5.49
C GLU A 35 15.12 26.83 -4.18
N ASP A 36 15.01 26.17 -3.02
CA ASP A 36 15.27 26.79 -1.72
C ASP A 36 16.78 27.02 -1.49
N LEU A 37 17.17 28.28 -1.44
CA LEU A 37 18.56 28.72 -1.20
C LEU A 37 19.06 28.37 0.20
N SER A 38 18.15 28.15 1.16
CA SER A 38 18.44 27.79 2.54
C SER A 38 18.37 26.28 2.81
N LEU A 39 18.19 25.48 1.75
CA LEU A 39 17.99 24.05 1.86
C LEU A 39 19.19 23.34 2.48
N TYR A 40 18.90 22.59 3.54
CA TYR A 40 19.78 21.55 4.07
C TYR A 40 19.18 20.20 3.73
N ILE A 41 19.93 19.39 2.99
CA ILE A 41 19.54 18.03 2.67
C ILE A 41 20.03 17.12 3.80
N PRO A 42 19.13 16.51 4.60
CA PRO A 42 19.56 15.65 5.69
C PRO A 42 20.03 14.28 5.18
N PHE A 43 21.05 13.73 5.84
CA PHE A 43 21.35 12.30 5.81
C PHE A 43 20.08 11.47 6.11
N PRO A 44 19.84 10.32 5.44
CA PRO A 44 20.76 9.55 4.59
C PRO A 44 20.52 9.66 3.06
N TYR A 45 19.98 10.79 2.58
CA TYR A 45 19.77 11.02 1.13
C TYR A 45 18.92 9.93 0.44
N LEU A 46 17.83 9.50 1.09
CA LEU A 46 16.97 8.41 0.63
C LEU A 46 16.47 8.57 -0.81
N TRP A 47 16.18 9.81 -1.22
CA TRP A 47 15.74 10.12 -2.57
C TRP A 47 16.78 9.73 -3.63
N TRP A 48 18.08 9.94 -3.35
CA TRP A 48 19.15 9.56 -4.25
C TRP A 48 19.27 8.04 -4.31
N PHE A 49 19.34 7.38 -3.14
CA PHE A 49 19.40 5.92 -3.04
C PHE A 49 18.28 5.22 -3.84
N ASN A 50 17.04 5.67 -3.68
CA ASN A 50 15.87 5.09 -4.33
C ASN A 50 15.76 5.40 -5.83
N ARG A 51 16.51 6.38 -6.33
CA ARG A 51 16.49 6.81 -7.74
C ARG A 51 17.85 6.71 -8.42
N ARG A 52 18.81 5.95 -7.88
CA ARG A 52 20.18 5.87 -8.43
C ARG A 52 20.20 5.53 -9.91
N ASP A 53 19.35 4.60 -10.35
CA ASP A 53 19.29 4.18 -11.75
C ASP A 53 18.70 5.27 -12.65
N GLN A 54 17.62 5.94 -12.21
CA GLN A 54 17.01 7.04 -12.94
C GLN A 54 17.94 8.25 -13.01
N ILE A 55 18.58 8.58 -11.89
CA ILE A 55 19.57 9.66 -11.81
C ILE A 55 20.76 9.35 -12.71
N ALA A 56 21.30 8.13 -12.70
CA ALA A 56 22.42 7.76 -13.56
C ALA A 56 22.09 7.93 -15.05
N LYS A 57 20.87 7.57 -15.47
CA LYS A 57 20.38 7.79 -16.84
C LYS A 57 20.26 9.29 -17.15
N ALA A 58 19.61 10.06 -16.28
CA ALA A 58 19.45 11.50 -16.47
C ALA A 58 20.79 12.25 -16.51
N VAL A 59 21.76 11.85 -15.67
CA VAL A 59 23.12 12.40 -15.69
C VAL A 59 23.79 12.12 -17.03
N ALA A 60 23.69 10.89 -17.56
CA ALA A 60 24.28 10.55 -18.85
C ALA A 60 23.70 11.36 -20.03
N GLU A 61 22.46 11.82 -19.92
CA GLU A 61 21.77 12.65 -20.92
C GLU A 61 21.96 14.16 -20.71
N SER A 62 22.52 14.57 -19.57
CA SER A 62 22.76 15.98 -19.23
C SER A 62 23.96 16.56 -19.98
N ASP A 63 24.09 17.89 -20.00
CA ASP A 63 25.27 18.57 -20.55
C ASP A 63 26.54 18.31 -19.72
N ALA A 64 27.71 18.56 -20.32
CA ALA A 64 29.01 18.26 -19.71
C ALA A 64 29.28 19.03 -18.41
N GLU A 65 28.73 20.25 -18.27
CA GLU A 65 28.88 21.04 -17.05
C GLU A 65 28.05 20.44 -15.92
N SER A 66 26.77 20.15 -16.19
CA SER A 66 25.88 19.47 -15.24
C SER A 66 26.43 18.11 -14.80
N GLN A 67 26.96 17.32 -15.73
CA GLN A 67 27.61 16.03 -15.43
C GLN A 67 28.77 16.17 -14.44
N CYS A 68 29.61 17.20 -14.60
CA CYS A 68 30.75 17.44 -13.73
C CYS A 68 30.30 17.71 -12.28
N TYR A 69 29.30 18.60 -12.10
CA TYR A 69 28.79 18.93 -10.77
C TYR A 69 28.04 17.76 -10.11
N LEU A 70 27.20 17.05 -10.87
CA LEU A 70 26.46 15.89 -10.35
C LEU A 70 27.40 14.75 -9.96
N SER A 71 28.46 14.51 -10.75
CA SER A 71 29.48 13.51 -10.42
C SER A 71 30.23 13.84 -9.13
N LEU A 72 30.51 15.13 -8.86
CA LEU A 72 31.13 15.55 -7.60
C LEU A 72 30.27 15.20 -6.39
N MET A 73 28.96 15.51 -6.45
CA MET A 73 28.01 15.18 -5.39
C MET A 73 27.85 13.66 -5.23
N GLN A 74 27.78 12.93 -6.34
CA GLN A 74 27.70 11.48 -6.35
C GLN A 74 28.93 10.82 -5.71
N ASN A 75 30.14 11.30 -6.02
CA ASN A 75 31.37 10.82 -5.42
C ASN A 75 31.38 11.06 -3.91
N TYR A 76 30.97 12.24 -3.45
CA TYR A 76 30.83 12.51 -2.02
C TYR A 76 29.87 11.52 -1.33
N MET A 77 28.70 11.27 -1.93
CA MET A 77 27.75 10.32 -1.38
C MET A 77 28.32 8.89 -1.36
N PHE A 78 28.96 8.43 -2.43
CA PHE A 78 29.54 7.10 -2.49
C PHE A 78 30.69 6.92 -1.49
N ASP A 79 31.59 7.89 -1.37
CA ASP A 79 32.69 7.83 -0.41
C ASP A 79 32.19 7.65 1.04
N ARG A 80 31.00 8.16 1.34
CA ARG A 80 30.39 8.08 2.68
C ARG A 80 29.46 6.89 2.89
N LEU A 81 28.62 6.59 1.91
CA LEU A 81 27.47 5.70 2.06
C LEU A 81 27.58 4.40 1.28
N GLN A 82 28.61 4.21 0.46
CA GLN A 82 28.69 3.03 -0.40
C GLN A 82 28.69 1.73 0.40
N SER A 83 29.32 1.69 1.57
CA SER A 83 29.30 0.52 2.46
C SER A 83 27.89 0.20 2.97
N ASP A 84 27.19 1.21 3.48
CA ASP A 84 25.81 1.07 3.97
C ASP A 84 24.87 0.67 2.83
N TRP A 85 24.96 1.36 1.69
CA TRP A 85 24.16 1.07 0.51
C TRP A 85 24.39 -0.34 -0.02
N SER A 86 25.65 -0.79 -0.10
CA SER A 86 25.97 -2.15 -0.53
C SER A 86 25.39 -3.20 0.44
N LYS A 87 25.42 -2.93 1.75
CA LYS A 87 24.81 -3.82 2.74
C LYS A 87 23.28 -3.86 2.63
N VAL A 88 22.64 -2.71 2.40
CA VAL A 88 21.19 -2.63 2.13
C VAL A 88 20.84 -3.44 0.89
N ASP A 89 21.56 -3.26 -0.21
CA ASP A 89 21.31 -3.96 -1.48
C ASP A 89 21.51 -5.48 -1.30
N GLU A 90 22.56 -5.90 -0.58
CA GLU A 90 22.81 -7.31 -0.25
C GLU A 90 21.67 -7.93 0.56
N LEU A 91 21.27 -7.27 1.66
CA LEU A 91 20.21 -7.75 2.55
C LEU A 91 18.86 -7.84 1.81
N THR A 92 18.49 -6.77 1.12
CA THR A 92 17.21 -6.69 0.40
C THR A 92 17.13 -7.70 -0.75
N SER A 93 18.25 -8.02 -1.41
CA SER A 93 18.29 -9.09 -2.43
C SER A 93 17.95 -10.48 -1.87
N LYS A 94 18.17 -10.69 -0.57
CA LYS A 94 17.85 -11.92 0.18
C LYS A 94 16.48 -11.85 0.87
N GLY A 95 15.75 -10.74 0.73
CA GLY A 95 14.49 -10.49 1.45
C GLY A 95 14.68 -10.25 2.95
N LEU A 96 15.89 -9.88 3.37
CA LEU A 96 16.27 -9.61 4.76
C LEU A 96 16.52 -8.11 4.98
N ILE A 97 16.48 -7.67 6.23
CA ILE A 97 16.91 -6.34 6.65
C ILE A 97 17.27 -6.30 8.14
N THR A 98 17.86 -5.20 8.59
CA THR A 98 18.07 -4.86 10.01
C THR A 98 17.34 -3.56 10.36
N VAL A 99 17.11 -3.31 11.65
CA VAL A 99 16.43 -2.07 12.12
C VAL A 99 17.17 -0.79 11.70
N GLU A 100 18.49 -0.86 11.60
CA GLU A 100 19.34 0.27 11.18
C GLU A 100 18.97 0.78 9.77
N TYR A 101 18.65 -0.15 8.87
CA TYR A 101 18.46 0.13 7.45
C TYR A 101 17.00 0.27 7.01
N LEU A 102 16.04 0.26 7.94
CA LEU A 102 14.60 0.32 7.59
C LEU A 102 14.23 1.53 6.73
N ASN A 103 14.83 2.69 6.96
CA ASN A 103 14.53 3.91 6.19
C ASN A 103 14.74 3.75 4.67
N TYR A 104 15.64 2.84 4.25
CA TYR A 104 15.96 2.62 2.84
C TYR A 104 14.89 1.82 2.10
N ILE A 105 14.08 1.03 2.79
CA ILE A 105 13.05 0.21 2.14
C ILE A 105 11.70 0.92 2.02
N TYR A 106 11.52 2.05 2.71
CA TYR A 106 10.29 2.83 2.68
C TYR A 106 10.38 4.03 1.74
N THR A 107 9.75 3.91 0.56
CA THR A 107 9.72 4.93 -0.49
C THR A 107 8.31 5.51 -0.61
N PRO A 108 8.13 6.83 -0.61
CA PRO A 108 6.82 7.44 -0.89
C PRO A 108 6.25 6.99 -2.23
N GLY A 109 4.92 6.88 -2.30
CA GLY A 109 4.19 6.37 -3.46
C GLY A 109 4.07 4.84 -3.51
N GLN A 110 4.92 4.09 -2.81
CA GLN A 110 4.84 2.64 -2.82
C GLN A 110 3.67 2.11 -1.98
N ILE A 111 3.30 0.85 -2.21
CA ILE A 111 2.30 0.15 -1.41
C ILE A 111 2.96 -0.66 -0.29
N LEU A 112 2.42 -0.54 0.93
CA LEU A 112 2.71 -1.39 2.07
C LEU A 112 1.59 -2.41 2.26
N ILE A 113 1.96 -3.61 2.69
CA ILE A 113 1.04 -4.67 3.08
C ILE A 113 1.14 -4.83 4.59
N SER A 114 0.00 -4.84 5.28
CA SER A 114 -0.04 -5.16 6.71
C SER A 114 0.30 -6.63 6.93
N GLU A 115 1.05 -6.92 7.99
CA GLU A 115 1.21 -8.28 8.47
C GLU A 115 -0.18 -8.88 8.73
N ALA A 116 -0.49 -9.99 8.06
CA ALA A 116 -1.79 -10.62 8.19
C ALA A 116 -1.77 -11.49 9.46
N VAL A 117 -2.63 -11.19 10.43
CA VAL A 117 -2.82 -12.04 11.61
C VAL A 117 -3.20 -13.45 11.13
N GLY A 118 -2.27 -14.40 11.26
CA GLY A 118 -2.47 -15.78 10.80
C GLY A 118 -2.52 -15.98 9.28
N ASN A 119 -1.97 -15.07 8.46
CA ASN A 119 -2.02 -15.12 7.00
C ASN A 119 -3.45 -15.08 6.40
N ASP A 120 -4.41 -14.46 7.11
CA ASP A 120 -5.75 -14.28 6.58
C ASP A 120 -5.82 -13.12 5.57
N LEU A 121 -5.90 -13.47 4.29
CA LEU A 121 -6.06 -12.52 3.19
C LEU A 121 -7.33 -11.68 3.30
N ALA A 122 -8.37 -12.13 4.01
CA ALA A 122 -9.56 -11.33 4.24
C ALA A 122 -9.28 -10.12 5.15
N GLN A 123 -8.23 -10.19 5.98
CA GLN A 123 -7.87 -9.12 6.93
C GLN A 123 -6.68 -8.28 6.47
N THR A 124 -5.89 -8.77 5.51
CA THR A 124 -4.73 -8.04 4.99
C THR A 124 -5.12 -6.70 4.38
N ARG A 125 -4.57 -5.59 4.86
CA ARG A 125 -4.76 -4.25 4.31
C ARG A 125 -3.55 -3.80 3.52
N CYS A 126 -3.79 -2.91 2.56
CA CYS A 126 -2.73 -2.24 1.83
C CYS A 126 -2.83 -0.73 2.06
N TYR A 127 -1.67 -0.09 2.09
CA TYR A 127 -1.54 1.34 2.34
C TYR A 127 -0.58 1.97 1.34
N ARG A 128 -0.87 3.18 0.87
CA ARG A 128 0.04 3.95 0.01
C ARG A 128 0.90 4.86 0.87
N VAL A 129 2.22 4.78 0.76
CA VAL A 129 3.14 5.63 1.54
C VAL A 129 3.05 7.09 1.05
N LEU A 130 2.93 8.03 1.98
CA LEU A 130 2.85 9.46 1.68
C LEU A 130 4.17 10.19 1.90
N ASN A 131 4.99 9.73 2.85
CA ASN A 131 6.23 10.39 3.20
C ASN A 131 7.35 9.40 3.57
N TRP A 132 8.57 9.94 3.65
CA TRP A 132 9.72 9.19 4.16
C TRP A 132 9.48 8.81 5.63
N MET A 133 9.95 7.61 5.98
CA MET A 133 9.94 7.12 7.35
C MET A 133 10.67 8.06 8.30
N LYS A 134 10.10 8.27 9.48
CA LYS A 134 10.70 9.10 10.52
C LYS A 134 10.78 8.33 11.83
N LYS A 135 11.83 8.62 12.59
CA LYS A 135 11.98 8.17 13.97
C LYS A 135 11.39 9.24 14.89
N HIS A 136 10.32 8.89 15.60
CA HIS A 136 9.70 9.73 16.61
C HIS A 136 10.31 9.41 17.98
N TYR A 137 10.82 10.42 18.67
CA TYR A 137 11.40 10.30 20.00
C TYR A 137 10.36 10.79 21.02
N SER A 138 9.78 9.87 21.78
CA SER A 138 8.97 10.25 22.94
C SER A 138 9.88 10.76 24.06
N ARG A 139 9.40 11.72 24.85
CA ARG A 139 10.13 12.22 26.03
C ARG A 139 10.24 11.17 27.14
N TYR A 140 9.43 10.10 27.07
CA TYR A 140 9.32 9.06 28.09
C TYR A 140 9.83 7.68 27.66
N ASP A 141 10.03 7.44 26.35
CA ASP A 141 10.61 6.18 25.85
C ASP A 141 12.09 6.37 25.53
N GLU A 142 12.91 5.41 25.95
CA GLU A 142 14.34 5.38 25.63
C GLU A 142 14.61 5.02 24.17
N SER A 143 13.65 4.38 23.48
CA SER A 143 13.79 3.93 22.10
C SER A 143 12.87 4.69 21.15
N PRO A 144 13.40 5.23 20.04
CA PRO A 144 12.57 5.91 19.04
C PRO A 144 11.60 4.93 18.37
N VAL A 145 10.37 5.38 18.19
CA VAL A 145 9.36 4.65 17.41
C VAL A 145 9.49 5.03 15.94
N SER A 146 9.53 4.02 15.10
CA SER A 146 9.57 4.16 13.65
C SER A 146 8.16 4.36 13.09
N MET A 147 7.95 5.45 12.36
CA MET A 147 6.62 5.91 11.95
C MET A 147 6.58 6.35 10.49
N ILE A 148 5.48 6.04 9.80
CA ILE A 148 5.25 6.37 8.40
C ILE A 148 3.83 6.89 8.22
N ARG A 149 3.68 8.05 7.55
CA ARG A 149 2.36 8.49 7.08
C ARG A 149 2.02 7.71 5.82
N ALA A 150 0.86 7.07 5.83
CA ALA A 150 0.34 6.34 4.70
C ALA A 150 -1.13 6.69 4.50
N SER A 151 -1.72 6.21 3.41
CA SER A 151 -3.15 6.34 3.16
C SER A 151 -3.79 5.02 2.76
N TRP A 152 -5.08 4.91 3.03
CA TRP A 152 -5.92 3.79 2.60
C TRP A 152 -7.28 4.31 2.16
N TRP A 153 -8.05 3.49 1.45
CA TRP A 153 -9.36 3.88 0.94
C TRP A 153 -10.48 3.41 1.85
N LEU A 154 -11.33 4.35 2.27
CA LEU A 154 -12.66 4.09 2.79
C LEU A 154 -13.67 4.21 1.65
N PHE A 155 -14.69 3.36 1.67
CA PHE A 155 -15.81 3.45 0.74
C PHE A 155 -17.13 3.43 1.50
N ASP A 156 -17.86 4.53 1.41
CA ASP A 156 -19.20 4.65 1.96
C ASP A 156 -20.24 4.87 0.86
N GLY A 157 -19.95 4.47 -0.38
CA GLY A 157 -20.64 4.91 -1.60
C GLY A 157 -19.91 6.05 -2.32
N THR A 158 -18.98 6.70 -1.62
CA THR A 158 -17.95 7.57 -2.20
C THR A 158 -16.58 7.07 -1.74
N PHE A 159 -15.57 7.16 -2.58
CA PHE A 159 -14.21 6.79 -2.19
C PHE A 159 -13.56 7.96 -1.44
N LYS A 160 -13.09 7.70 -0.22
CA LYS A 160 -12.38 8.66 0.62
C LYS A 160 -11.02 8.11 0.95
N GLU A 161 -9.98 8.83 0.57
CA GLU A 161 -8.61 8.51 0.94
C GLU A 161 -8.34 9.06 2.33
N ILE A 162 -8.07 8.15 3.25
CA ILE A 162 -7.85 8.43 4.65
C ILE A 162 -6.36 8.38 4.92
N GLU A 163 -5.84 9.40 5.57
CA GLU A 163 -4.49 9.41 6.09
C GLU A 163 -4.40 8.63 7.42
N ASP A 164 -3.34 7.85 7.57
CA ASP A 164 -3.06 7.04 8.75
C ASP A 164 -1.56 7.06 9.08
N ASP A 165 -1.28 6.88 10.35
CA ASP A 165 0.03 7.04 10.96
C ASP A 165 0.51 5.67 11.44
N LEU A 166 1.24 4.97 10.57
CA LEU A 166 1.62 3.57 10.78
C LEU A 166 2.88 3.46 11.63
N ILE A 167 2.79 2.65 12.70
CA ILE A 167 3.93 2.26 13.53
C ILE A 167 4.58 1.01 12.94
N ILE A 168 5.86 1.11 12.58
CA ILE A 168 6.63 0.01 12.05
C ILE A 168 7.31 -0.73 13.20
N THR A 169 6.91 -1.96 13.42
CA THR A 169 7.46 -2.86 14.44
C THR A 169 8.29 -3.93 13.76
N ALA A 170 9.52 -4.10 14.25
CA ALA A 170 10.41 -5.17 13.85
C ALA A 170 10.35 -6.32 14.87
N PRO A 171 10.47 -7.59 14.43
CA PRO A 171 10.44 -8.73 15.33
C PRO A 171 11.71 -8.85 16.19
N ASP A 172 12.84 -8.39 15.65
CA ASP A 172 14.14 -8.38 16.30
C ASP A 172 14.80 -7.01 16.11
N LEU A 173 15.42 -6.49 17.18
CA LEU A 173 16.08 -5.19 17.18
C LEU A 173 17.58 -5.26 16.86
N THR A 174 18.18 -6.45 16.95
CA THR A 174 19.63 -6.67 16.91
C THR A 174 20.09 -7.49 15.71
N ASP A 175 19.25 -8.39 15.20
CA ASP A 175 19.63 -9.32 14.14
C ASP A 175 19.00 -9.00 12.77
N GLU A 176 19.52 -9.68 11.74
CA GLU A 176 18.93 -9.69 10.39
C GLU A 176 17.61 -10.49 10.42
N PHE A 177 16.51 -9.90 9.95
CA PHE A 177 15.19 -10.53 9.92
C PHE A 177 14.54 -10.40 8.54
N LYS A 178 13.50 -11.21 8.29
CA LYS A 178 12.75 -11.16 7.03
C LYS A 178 11.96 -9.87 6.91
N ILE A 179 12.02 -9.20 5.76
CA ILE A 179 11.23 -7.98 5.53
C ILE A 179 9.72 -8.24 5.71
N GLU A 180 9.23 -9.41 5.30
CA GLU A 180 7.82 -9.82 5.47
C GLU A 180 7.36 -9.97 6.93
N SER A 181 8.29 -10.00 7.90
CA SER A 181 7.95 -10.08 9.33
C SER A 181 7.81 -8.71 10.01
N LEU A 182 7.87 -7.63 9.24
CA LEU A 182 7.51 -6.28 9.72
C LEU A 182 5.98 -6.14 9.78
N SER A 183 5.50 -5.37 10.76
CA SER A 183 4.06 -5.05 10.89
C SER A 183 3.45 -4.48 9.61
N TYR A 184 4.25 -3.74 8.84
CA TYR A 184 3.91 -3.29 7.49
C TYR A 184 5.16 -3.33 6.61
N TYR A 185 5.10 -4.03 5.47
CA TYR A 185 6.25 -4.20 4.59
C TYR A 185 5.94 -3.80 3.14
N PRO A 186 6.95 -3.33 2.37
CA PRO A 186 6.74 -2.94 0.98
C PRO A 186 6.30 -4.12 0.10
N GLN A 187 5.29 -3.89 -0.73
CA GLN A 187 4.70 -4.89 -1.63
C GLN A 187 5.75 -5.62 -2.49
N ARG A 188 6.84 -4.95 -2.88
CA ARG A 188 7.90 -5.56 -3.71
C ARG A 188 8.57 -6.79 -3.08
N PHE A 189 8.46 -6.95 -1.76
CA PHE A 189 8.98 -8.10 -1.04
C PHE A 189 7.93 -9.19 -0.81
N ALA A 190 6.67 -8.94 -1.16
CA ALA A 190 5.60 -9.92 -1.02
C ALA A 190 5.67 -11.00 -2.09
N SER A 191 5.18 -12.19 -1.76
CA SER A 191 4.99 -13.24 -2.76
C SER A 191 4.09 -12.78 -3.92
N PRO A 192 4.40 -13.14 -5.19
CA PRO A 192 3.57 -12.77 -6.34
C PRO A 192 2.12 -13.27 -6.23
N ASN A 193 1.91 -14.40 -5.56
CA ASN A 193 0.58 -14.96 -5.32
C ASN A 193 -0.25 -14.07 -4.38
N LEU A 194 0.36 -13.53 -3.34
CA LEU A 194 -0.30 -12.61 -2.42
C LEU A 194 -0.72 -11.32 -3.15
N VAL A 195 0.21 -10.73 -3.91
CA VAL A 195 -0.06 -9.52 -4.71
C VAL A 195 -1.23 -9.76 -5.68
N ARG A 196 -1.21 -10.89 -6.40
CA ARG A 196 -2.30 -11.24 -7.34
C ARG A 196 -3.63 -11.37 -6.61
N SER A 197 -3.64 -12.01 -5.45
CA SER A 197 -4.87 -12.23 -4.68
C SER A 197 -5.43 -10.93 -4.09
N LEU A 198 -4.56 -10.00 -3.68
CA LEU A 198 -4.95 -8.64 -3.26
C LEU A 198 -5.55 -7.84 -4.42
N LEU A 199 -4.97 -7.95 -5.62
CA LEU A 199 -5.51 -7.33 -6.84
C LEU A 199 -6.87 -7.92 -7.21
N ASP A 200 -7.02 -9.24 -7.19
CA ASP A 200 -8.28 -9.90 -7.51
C ASP A 200 -9.38 -9.53 -6.50
N ARG A 201 -9.04 -9.44 -5.21
CA ARG A 201 -9.94 -8.91 -4.17
C ARG A 201 -10.35 -7.46 -4.45
N GLY A 202 -9.40 -6.60 -4.78
CA GLY A 202 -9.67 -5.19 -5.10
C GLY A 202 -10.57 -5.05 -6.33
N LYS A 203 -10.39 -5.88 -7.36
CA LYS A 203 -11.28 -5.91 -8.54
C LYS A 203 -12.69 -6.34 -8.15
N MET A 204 -12.83 -7.36 -7.31
CA MET A 204 -14.14 -7.77 -6.80
C MET A 204 -14.81 -6.64 -6.01
N PHE A 205 -14.06 -5.94 -5.15
CA PHE A 205 -14.55 -4.75 -4.46
C PHE A 205 -15.03 -3.69 -5.46
N TRP A 206 -14.21 -3.39 -6.47
CA TRP A 206 -14.52 -2.41 -7.50
C TRP A 206 -15.82 -2.73 -8.22
N GLU A 207 -16.05 -3.99 -8.59
CA GLU A 207 -17.30 -4.42 -9.20
C GLU A 207 -18.51 -4.31 -8.24
N CYS A 208 -18.29 -4.53 -6.94
CA CYS A 208 -19.31 -4.39 -5.91
C CYS A 208 -19.62 -2.94 -5.52
N ARG A 209 -18.89 -1.95 -6.06
CA ARG A 209 -19.21 -0.53 -5.84
C ARG A 209 -20.59 -0.16 -6.40
N GLU A 210 -21.01 -0.87 -7.45
CA GLU A 210 -22.32 -0.75 -8.06
C GLU A 210 -23.30 -1.75 -7.44
N ARG A 211 -24.59 -1.53 -7.67
CA ARG A 211 -25.62 -2.44 -7.17
C ARG A 211 -25.40 -3.85 -7.71
N LYS A 212 -25.09 -4.79 -6.82
CA LYS A 212 -24.68 -6.14 -7.23
C LYS A 212 -25.22 -7.21 -6.29
N TYR A 213 -25.80 -8.25 -6.88
CA TYR A 213 -26.18 -9.46 -6.16
C TYR A 213 -25.00 -10.43 -6.11
N VAL A 214 -24.60 -10.81 -4.90
CA VAL A 214 -23.47 -11.71 -4.68
C VAL A 214 -23.88 -12.90 -3.81
N SER A 215 -23.30 -14.05 -4.07
CA SER A 215 -23.41 -15.24 -3.22
C SER A 215 -22.04 -15.52 -2.63
N THR A 216 -21.98 -15.76 -1.32
CA THR A 216 -20.79 -16.26 -0.65
C THR A 216 -21.07 -17.68 -0.19
N SER A 217 -20.25 -18.62 -0.64
CA SER A 217 -20.20 -19.94 -0.02
C SER A 217 -19.45 -19.79 1.29
N ASP A 218 -20.20 -19.79 2.39
CA ASP A 218 -19.61 -19.85 3.72
C ASP A 218 -18.92 -21.22 3.85
N PHE A 219 -17.59 -21.26 3.67
CA PHE A 219 -16.81 -22.37 4.22
C PHE A 219 -16.89 -22.22 5.72
N GLY A 220 -17.80 -22.99 6.32
CA GLY A 220 -18.13 -22.87 7.73
C GLY A 220 -16.90 -22.98 8.62
N GLY A 221 -16.84 -22.08 9.59
CA GLY A 221 -16.26 -22.36 10.89
C GLY A 221 -14.76 -22.14 11.05
N ASP A 222 -14.43 -21.27 12.02
CA ASP A 222 -13.29 -21.41 12.91
C ASP A 222 -11.94 -21.77 12.28
N GLY A 223 -11.25 -20.73 11.81
CA GLY A 223 -9.81 -20.55 12.00
C GLY A 223 -8.92 -21.79 11.89
N LEU A 224 -9.03 -22.60 10.84
CA LEU A 224 -7.97 -23.53 10.48
C LEU A 224 -8.06 -23.97 9.01
N GLN A 225 -6.90 -23.93 8.35
CA GLN A 225 -6.56 -24.54 7.05
C GLN A 225 -6.80 -23.70 5.78
N SER A 226 -6.03 -22.62 5.67
CA SER A 226 -5.44 -22.20 4.40
C SER A 226 -4.15 -23.00 4.13
N SER A 227 -4.26 -24.29 3.82
CA SER A 227 -3.24 -25.03 3.05
C SER A 227 -3.80 -26.37 2.59
N VAL A 228 -3.37 -26.83 1.41
CA VAL A 228 -3.78 -28.05 0.68
C VAL A 228 -4.99 -27.88 -0.25
N ARG A 229 -4.77 -27.26 -1.41
CA ARG A 229 -5.74 -27.14 -2.52
C ARG A 229 -5.31 -27.83 -3.83
N VAL A 230 -4.71 -29.02 -3.78
CA VAL A 230 -4.37 -29.76 -5.02
C VAL A 230 -4.99 -31.16 -5.11
N PHE A 231 -5.43 -31.78 -4.02
CA PHE A 231 -5.84 -33.20 -4.06
C PHE A 231 -7.35 -33.52 -4.15
N LEU A 232 -8.25 -32.53 -4.14
CA LEU A 232 -9.70 -32.80 -4.06
C LEU A 232 -10.51 -32.34 -5.28
N ALA A 233 -9.89 -32.14 -6.46
CA ALA A 233 -10.67 -31.87 -7.67
C ALA A 233 -11.64 -33.01 -8.04
N ILE A 234 -11.36 -34.25 -7.61
CA ILE A 234 -12.19 -35.43 -7.89
C ILE A 234 -13.28 -35.65 -6.81
N TRP A 235 -13.10 -35.11 -5.59
CA TRP A 235 -14.13 -35.19 -4.53
C TRP A 235 -15.17 -34.05 -4.61
N PHE A 236 -14.82 -32.96 -5.31
CA PHE A 236 -15.68 -31.78 -5.49
C PHE A 236 -16.94 -32.04 -6.35
N GLU A 237 -16.89 -32.98 -7.28
CA GLU A 237 -18.05 -33.33 -8.12
C GLU A 237 -19.05 -34.25 -7.38
N TYR A 238 -18.61 -35.01 -6.38
CA TYR A 238 -19.46 -35.96 -5.66
C TYR A 238 -20.16 -35.36 -4.43
N VAL A 239 -19.58 -34.35 -3.78
CA VAL A 239 -20.11 -33.77 -2.53
C VAL A 239 -21.15 -32.66 -2.75
N SER A 240 -21.18 -32.05 -3.94
CA SER A 240 -22.16 -31.02 -4.29
C SER A 240 -23.62 -31.52 -4.27
N LEU A 241 -23.84 -32.83 -4.16
CA LEU A 241 -25.18 -33.44 -4.11
C LEU A 241 -25.72 -33.67 -2.70
N THR A 242 -24.94 -33.50 -1.62
CA THR A 242 -25.36 -33.96 -0.28
C THR A 242 -25.19 -32.99 0.88
N SER A 243 -24.71 -31.77 0.67
CA SER A 243 -24.74 -30.72 1.71
C SER A 243 -25.52 -29.52 1.23
N ASN A 244 -26.69 -29.30 1.83
CA ASN A 244 -27.50 -28.09 1.73
C ASN A 244 -26.81 -26.94 2.48
N GLN A 245 -25.56 -26.63 2.10
CA GLN A 245 -24.74 -25.59 2.68
C GLN A 245 -25.24 -24.28 2.08
N MET A 246 -26.07 -23.56 2.83
CA MET A 246 -26.74 -22.36 2.33
C MET A 246 -25.70 -21.30 1.98
N ASP A 247 -25.50 -21.07 0.68
CA ASP A 247 -24.82 -19.86 0.21
C ASP A 247 -25.55 -18.64 0.81
N SER A 248 -24.80 -17.83 1.56
CA SER A 248 -25.30 -16.56 2.06
C SER A 248 -25.38 -15.60 0.86
N ARG A 249 -26.60 -15.14 0.55
CA ARG A 249 -26.83 -14.26 -0.61
C ARG A 249 -26.99 -12.83 -0.13
N PHE A 250 -26.31 -11.91 -0.80
CA PHE A 250 -26.30 -10.51 -0.44
C PHE A 250 -26.67 -9.61 -1.62
N MET A 251 -27.41 -8.55 -1.33
CA MET A 251 -27.58 -7.41 -2.23
C MET A 251 -26.66 -6.29 -1.75
N ILE A 252 -25.67 -5.93 -2.55
CA ILE A 252 -24.86 -4.74 -2.32
C ILE A 252 -25.56 -3.59 -3.00
N ASP A 253 -25.99 -2.60 -2.24
CA ASP A 253 -26.69 -1.42 -2.73
C ASP A 253 -26.44 -0.26 -1.76
N MET A 254 -25.39 0.52 -2.04
CA MET A 254 -24.96 1.61 -1.16
C MET A 254 -25.94 2.78 -1.15
N GLU A 255 -26.70 3.00 -2.23
CA GLU A 255 -27.72 4.05 -2.28
C GLU A 255 -28.86 3.70 -1.31
N THR A 256 -29.35 2.46 -1.41
CA THR A 256 -30.39 1.93 -0.52
C THR A 256 -29.90 1.85 0.94
N TYR A 257 -28.64 1.47 1.17
CA TYR A 257 -28.01 1.49 2.49
C TYR A 257 -28.00 2.90 3.09
N LYS A 258 -27.49 3.90 2.34
CA LYS A 258 -27.46 5.31 2.78
C LYS A 258 -28.85 5.83 3.11
N TYR A 259 -29.83 5.55 2.26
CA TYR A 259 -31.21 5.98 2.49
C TYR A 259 -31.79 5.42 3.80
N MET A 260 -31.55 4.14 4.11
CA MET A 260 -32.02 3.55 5.36
C MET A 260 -31.21 3.99 6.58
N HIS A 261 -29.96 4.40 6.40
CA HIS A 261 -29.02 4.75 7.47
C HIS A 261 -28.63 6.24 7.46
N LEU A 262 -29.53 7.13 7.03
CA LEU A 262 -29.34 8.60 6.98
C LEU A 262 -28.86 9.23 8.31
N LYS A 263 -29.11 8.56 9.45
CA LYS A 263 -28.65 8.99 10.78
C LYS A 263 -27.25 8.50 11.15
N ALA A 264 -26.72 7.48 10.47
CA ALA A 264 -25.36 6.96 10.62
C ALA A 264 -24.36 7.69 9.71
N SER A 265 -24.79 8.09 8.50
CA SER A 265 -23.97 8.77 7.49
C SER A 265 -23.39 10.14 7.93
N GLY A 266 -23.92 10.74 9.00
CA GLY A 266 -23.43 11.99 9.59
C GLY A 266 -22.64 11.84 10.89
N LYS A 267 -22.44 10.63 11.41
CA LYS A 267 -21.83 10.39 12.74
C LYS A 267 -20.57 9.52 12.75
N GLU A 268 -20.22 8.87 11.64
CA GLU A 268 -19.19 7.81 11.62
C GLU A 268 -17.87 8.15 10.89
N ILE A 269 -17.71 9.37 10.37
CA ILE A 269 -16.33 9.86 10.24
C ILE A 269 -15.97 10.32 11.64
N ASP A 270 -15.28 9.44 12.37
CA ASP A 270 -14.69 9.76 13.65
C ASP A 270 -13.99 11.12 13.52
N ARG A 271 -14.16 12.01 14.52
CA ARG A 271 -13.70 13.42 14.47
C ARG A 271 -12.18 13.60 14.32
N HIS A 272 -11.46 12.52 14.04
CA HIS A 272 -10.01 12.38 14.01
C HIS A 272 -9.46 11.85 12.67
N MET A 273 -10.31 11.43 11.72
CA MET A 273 -9.81 10.93 10.42
C MET A 273 -9.53 12.09 9.46
N THR A 274 -8.30 12.17 8.95
CA THR A 274 -7.91 13.18 7.94
C THR A 274 -8.23 12.64 6.54
N VAL A 275 -9.25 13.19 5.90
CA VAL A 275 -9.58 12.88 4.50
C VAL A 275 -8.72 13.75 3.60
N ILE A 276 -7.82 13.13 2.83
CA ILE A 276 -6.90 13.86 1.93
C ILE A 276 -7.41 13.93 0.50
N ARG A 277 -8.29 13.02 0.09
CA ARG A 277 -8.87 12.97 -1.25
C ARG A 277 -10.26 12.34 -1.23
N THR A 278 -11.19 12.86 -2.03
CA THR A 278 -12.52 12.26 -2.23
C THR A 278 -12.74 12.05 -3.72
N ILE A 279 -13.22 10.87 -4.10
CA ILE A 279 -13.54 10.48 -5.47
C ILE A 279 -14.99 10.02 -5.50
N ASP A 280 -15.81 10.72 -6.28
CA ASP A 280 -17.14 10.23 -6.63
C ASP A 280 -16.98 9.12 -7.69
N PRO A 281 -17.38 7.87 -7.37
CA PRO A 281 -17.34 6.78 -8.33
C PRO A 281 -18.10 7.10 -9.62
N GLN A 282 -19.11 7.97 -9.61
CA GLN A 282 -19.91 8.30 -10.80
C GLN A 282 -19.26 9.37 -11.69
N GLN A 283 -18.38 10.23 -11.15
CA GLN A 283 -17.79 11.35 -11.89
C GLN A 283 -16.43 11.03 -12.52
N MET A 284 -15.67 10.08 -11.99
CA MET A 284 -14.37 9.68 -12.55
C MET A 284 -14.49 8.61 -13.64
N HIS A 285 -13.60 8.66 -14.64
CA HIS A 285 -13.48 7.60 -15.64
C HIS A 285 -13.08 6.28 -14.98
N HIS A 286 -14.02 5.33 -14.91
CA HIS A 286 -13.83 4.03 -14.25
C HIS A 286 -12.63 3.24 -14.77
N ALA A 287 -12.34 3.38 -16.07
CA ALA A 287 -11.21 2.71 -16.73
C ALA A 287 -9.85 3.18 -16.17
N GLU A 288 -9.72 4.45 -15.79
CA GLU A 288 -8.46 5.02 -15.31
C GLU A 288 -8.13 4.53 -13.90
N LEU A 289 -9.11 4.49 -13.00
CA LEU A 289 -8.91 4.03 -11.62
C LEU A 289 -8.75 2.51 -11.54
N SER A 290 -9.51 1.75 -12.33
CA SER A 290 -9.41 0.28 -12.33
C SER A 290 -8.13 -0.25 -12.96
N ALA A 291 -7.47 0.55 -13.81
CA ALA A 291 -6.15 0.23 -14.35
C ALA A 291 -5.00 0.43 -13.33
N ARG A 292 -5.26 1.17 -12.24
CA ARG A 292 -4.28 1.54 -11.23
C ARG A 292 -4.16 0.48 -10.14
N ASN A 293 -3.10 -0.32 -10.19
CA ASN A 293 -2.84 -1.37 -9.20
C ASN A 293 -2.68 -0.81 -7.77
N ASP A 294 -2.04 0.37 -7.63
CA ASP A 294 -1.86 1.07 -6.35
C ASP A 294 -3.20 1.43 -5.70
N PHE A 295 -4.18 1.83 -6.51
CA PHE A 295 -5.53 2.10 -6.07
C PHE A 295 -6.28 0.82 -5.73
N ILE A 296 -6.33 -0.15 -6.66
CA ILE A 296 -7.09 -1.39 -6.53
C ILE A 296 -6.64 -2.22 -5.31
N MET A 297 -5.34 -2.31 -5.04
CA MET A 297 -4.82 -3.07 -3.90
C MET A 297 -5.21 -2.47 -2.54
N CYS A 298 -5.36 -1.14 -2.48
CA CYS A 298 -5.67 -0.37 -1.28
C CYS A 298 -7.18 -0.22 -1.00
N LEU A 299 -8.04 -0.86 -1.80
CA LEU A 299 -9.47 -0.89 -1.57
C LEU A 299 -9.81 -1.64 -0.27
N PRO A 300 -10.92 -1.28 0.40
CA PRO A 300 -11.33 -1.93 1.65
C PRO A 300 -11.43 -3.45 1.51
N THR A 301 -11.19 -4.14 2.62
CA THR A 301 -11.32 -5.60 2.70
C THR A 301 -12.79 -6.06 2.74
N THR A 302 -13.70 -5.18 3.15
CA THR A 302 -15.12 -5.46 3.33
C THR A 302 -15.99 -4.39 2.69
N ILE A 303 -17.14 -4.80 2.19
CA ILE A 303 -18.22 -3.92 1.73
C ILE A 303 -19.53 -4.25 2.43
N VAL A 304 -20.37 -3.25 2.66
CA VAL A 304 -21.68 -3.45 3.29
C VAL A 304 -22.66 -4.03 2.26
N GLY A 305 -23.40 -5.06 2.66
CA GLY A 305 -24.50 -5.59 1.85
C GLY A 305 -25.62 -6.17 2.71
N PHE A 306 -26.81 -6.24 2.12
CA PHE A 306 -28.01 -6.75 2.75
C PHE A 306 -28.06 -8.28 2.61
N ASN A 307 -27.96 -9.01 3.72
CA ASN A 307 -28.10 -10.45 3.76
C ASN A 307 -29.56 -10.83 3.49
N MET A 308 -29.83 -11.48 2.37
CA MET A 308 -31.17 -11.84 1.93
C MET A 308 -31.81 -12.93 2.80
N ASN A 309 -30.99 -13.78 3.41
CA ASN A 309 -31.45 -14.87 4.26
C ASN A 309 -31.81 -14.35 5.66
N LYS A 310 -30.94 -13.54 6.25
CA LYS A 310 -31.12 -12.97 7.61
C LYS A 310 -31.94 -11.69 7.65
N LYS A 311 -32.14 -11.05 6.48
CA LYS A 311 -32.83 -9.75 6.31
C LYS A 311 -32.20 -8.62 7.12
N GLU A 312 -30.87 -8.60 7.19
CA GLU A 312 -30.09 -7.59 7.92
C GLU A 312 -28.91 -7.09 7.08
N TRP A 313 -28.43 -5.89 7.40
CA TRP A 313 -27.22 -5.34 6.80
C TRP A 313 -25.98 -5.85 7.52
N GLY A 314 -24.95 -6.24 6.77
CA GLY A 314 -23.70 -6.73 7.33
C GLY A 314 -22.50 -6.44 6.43
N ALA A 315 -21.31 -6.55 7.00
CA ALA A 315 -20.05 -6.46 6.26
C ALA A 315 -19.75 -7.80 5.58
N ILE A 316 -19.40 -7.74 4.29
CA ILE A 316 -19.05 -8.88 3.45
C ILE A 316 -17.58 -8.75 3.08
N ASN A 317 -16.79 -9.80 3.31
CA ASN A 317 -15.42 -9.86 2.82
C ASN A 317 -15.42 -9.95 1.29
N THR A 318 -14.65 -9.09 0.63
CA THR A 318 -14.48 -9.15 -0.83
C THR A 318 -13.47 -10.21 -1.27
N HIS A 319 -12.91 -10.94 -0.31
CA HIS A 319 -12.05 -12.10 -0.55
C HIS A 319 -12.89 -13.32 -0.97
N GLY A 320 -12.88 -13.62 -2.28
CA GLY A 320 -13.55 -14.77 -2.86
C GLY A 320 -13.25 -14.83 -4.35
N SER A 321 -12.56 -15.89 -4.79
CA SER A 321 -12.25 -16.13 -6.19
C SER A 321 -13.55 -16.19 -7.03
N PRO A 322 -13.55 -15.70 -8.29
CA PRO A 322 -14.71 -15.77 -9.21
C PRO A 322 -15.19 -17.19 -9.55
N LYS A 323 -14.58 -18.24 -8.97
CA LYS A 323 -14.99 -19.63 -9.19
C LYS A 323 -16.26 -20.03 -8.42
N ASN A 324 -16.60 -19.36 -7.32
CA ASN A 324 -17.78 -19.73 -6.50
C ASN A 324 -18.73 -18.56 -6.22
N THR A 325 -18.51 -17.37 -6.78
CA THR A 325 -19.51 -16.31 -6.77
C THR A 325 -20.39 -16.49 -8.00
N ILE A 326 -21.59 -17.04 -7.84
CA ILE A 326 -22.60 -16.95 -8.89
C ILE A 326 -23.05 -15.49 -8.94
N ILE A 327 -22.47 -14.72 -9.86
CA ILE A 327 -22.90 -13.37 -10.17
C ILE A 327 -24.12 -13.49 -11.08
N LEU A 328 -25.32 -13.40 -10.51
CA LEU A 328 -26.53 -13.17 -11.29
C LEU A 328 -26.56 -11.68 -11.67
N LEU A 329 -26.08 -11.37 -12.88
CA LEU A 329 -26.34 -10.09 -13.53
C LEU A 329 -27.83 -10.04 -13.88
N ILE A 330 -28.66 -9.46 -13.01
CA ILE A 330 -29.99 -9.03 -13.41
C ILE A 330 -29.83 -7.60 -13.95
N SER A 331 -29.59 -7.46 -15.26
CA SER A 331 -29.77 -6.16 -15.91
C SER A 331 -31.27 -5.87 -15.94
N ALA A 332 -31.74 -5.01 -15.04
CA ALA A 332 -33.05 -4.40 -15.21
C ALA A 332 -32.88 -3.23 -16.19
N SER A 333 -33.11 -3.51 -17.47
CA SER A 333 -33.38 -2.47 -18.46
C SER A 333 -34.64 -1.72 -18.01
N SER A 334 -34.53 -0.41 -17.77
CA SER A 334 -35.67 0.52 -17.68
C SER A 334 -35.35 1.73 -18.53
#